data_AF-R7THW8-F1
#
_entry.id   AF-R7THW8-F1
#
_cell.length_a   1.000
_cell.length_b   1.000
_cell.length_c   1.000
_cell.angle_alpha   90.00
_cell.angle_beta   90.00
_cell.angle_gamma   90.00
#
_symmetry.space_group_name_H-M   'P 1'
#
loop_
_entity.id
_entity.type
_entity.pdbx_description
1 polymer ?
#
loop_
_entity_poly.entity_id
_entity_poly.type
_entity_poly.pdbx_seq_one_letter_code
_entity_poly.pdbx_strand_id
1 'polypeptide(L)'
;MKVLIVLCALACTAFGAIKKCGDEEFDNTDLMCCNGNITPRPDPNCVARVNNKCCATVGFDNSEYMCCDGVINARPDGYRANNKCCGQKAFDNLGNMCCRGVINARPGGDPALHQCCGKVAFSQADCRCRSEVLTCDAVVGGESASSATDEM
;
A
#
# COMPACT_ATOMS: atom_id res chain seq x y z
N MET A 1 13.48 -52.77 -9.12
CA MET A 1 12.97 -51.86 -8.08
C MET A 1 13.05 -50.44 -8.62
N LYS A 2 11.91 -49.96 -9.14
CA LYS A 2 11.71 -48.66 -9.78
C LYS A 2 10.82 -47.83 -8.86
N VAL A 3 11.37 -47.32 -7.77
CA VAL A 3 10.73 -46.32 -6.89
C VAL A 3 11.91 -45.71 -6.12
N LEU A 4 12.46 -44.55 -6.47
CA LEU A 4 12.05 -43.29 -5.84
C LEU A 4 12.69 -42.06 -6.54
N ILE A 5 12.97 -42.10 -7.85
CA ILE A 5 13.23 -40.86 -8.63
C ILE A 5 11.88 -40.24 -9.02
N VAL A 6 10.96 -40.20 -8.05
CA VAL A 6 9.63 -39.61 -8.19
C VAL A 6 9.83 -38.11 -8.07
N LEU A 7 9.94 -37.49 -9.25
CA LEU A 7 9.34 -36.21 -9.58
C LEU A 7 9.87 -35.01 -8.78
N CYS A 8 10.84 -34.31 -9.38
CA CYS A 8 10.77 -32.87 -9.73
C CYS A 8 9.67 -32.03 -9.02
N ALA A 9 9.63 -32.05 -7.70
CA ALA A 9 8.92 -31.06 -6.91
C ALA A 9 9.98 -30.05 -6.50
N LEU A 10 10.15 -29.00 -7.32
CA LEU A 10 10.53 -27.63 -6.94
C LEU A 10 11.44 -27.46 -5.69
N ALA A 11 12.40 -28.36 -5.50
CA ALA A 11 13.33 -28.25 -4.40
C ALA A 11 14.31 -27.16 -4.81
N CYS A 12 14.35 -26.07 -4.04
CA CYS A 12 15.44 -25.10 -4.11
C CYS A 12 16.77 -25.86 -4.00
N THR A 13 17.38 -26.20 -5.12
CA THR A 13 18.74 -26.77 -5.18
C THR A 13 19.80 -25.68 -5.08
N ALA A 14 19.39 -24.43 -4.89
CA ALA A 14 20.27 -23.36 -4.48
C ALA A 14 20.62 -23.59 -3.01
N PHE A 15 21.83 -24.08 -2.74
CA PHE A 15 22.44 -23.99 -1.42
C PHE A 15 22.38 -22.52 -0.99
N GLY A 16 21.52 -22.21 -0.02
CA GLY A 16 21.38 -20.87 0.50
C GLY A 16 22.72 -20.30 0.93
N ALA A 17 23.01 -19.07 0.53
CA ALA A 17 24.16 -18.38 1.08
C ALA A 17 23.81 -17.95 2.51
N ILE A 18 24.52 -18.44 3.52
CA ILE A 18 24.41 -17.94 4.89
C ILE A 18 24.64 -16.42 4.87
N LYS A 19 23.72 -15.67 5.50
CA LYS A 19 23.79 -14.21 5.66
C LYS A 19 23.74 -13.84 7.13
N LYS A 20 24.07 -12.58 7.43
CA LYS A 20 23.98 -12.01 8.78
C LYS A 20 22.83 -11.03 8.89
N CYS A 21 22.17 -11.02 10.03
CA CYS A 21 21.19 -10.03 10.46
C CYS A 21 21.59 -9.54 11.85
N GLY A 22 22.30 -8.42 11.93
CA GLY A 22 23.02 -8.08 13.16
C GLY A 22 24.07 -9.14 13.48
N ASP A 23 23.99 -9.73 14.68
CA ASP A 23 24.92 -10.74 15.15
C ASP A 23 24.48 -12.19 14.85
N GLU A 24 23.26 -12.37 14.31
CA GLU A 24 22.70 -13.68 13.98
C GLU A 24 22.99 -14.08 12.53
N GLU A 25 23.36 -15.35 12.32
CA GLU A 25 23.50 -15.96 11.00
C GLU A 25 22.21 -16.68 10.60
N PHE A 26 21.82 -16.60 9.32
CA PHE A 26 20.61 -17.24 8.82
C PHE A 26 20.77 -17.78 7.40
N ASP A 27 20.02 -18.83 7.09
CA ASP A 27 19.89 -19.34 5.73
C ASP A 27 19.02 -18.39 4.90
N ASN A 28 19.62 -17.81 3.88
CA ASN A 28 18.96 -16.83 3.03
C ASN A 28 18.08 -17.47 1.94
N THR A 29 17.82 -18.77 1.98
CA THR A 29 16.95 -19.49 1.03
C THR A 29 15.50 -19.07 1.21
N ASP A 30 14.97 -19.20 2.42
CA ASP A 30 13.57 -18.97 2.81
C ASP A 30 13.42 -17.81 3.81
N LEU A 31 14.53 -17.27 4.32
CA LEU A 31 14.54 -16.14 5.25
C LEU A 31 15.19 -14.88 4.65
N MET A 32 14.88 -13.73 5.24
CA MET A 32 15.50 -12.45 4.96
C MET A 32 15.62 -11.60 6.23
N CYS A 33 16.55 -10.64 6.23
CA CYS A 33 16.71 -9.68 7.32
C CYS A 33 15.96 -8.39 6.99
N CYS A 34 15.08 -7.94 7.87
CA CYS A 34 14.37 -6.68 7.81
C CYS A 34 14.58 -5.90 9.11
N ASN A 35 15.32 -4.79 9.02
CA ASN A 35 15.60 -3.91 10.15
C ASN A 35 16.05 -4.64 11.44
N GLY A 36 16.98 -5.59 11.30
CA GLY A 36 17.52 -6.39 12.41
C GLY A 36 16.67 -7.59 12.83
N ASN A 37 15.52 -7.84 12.19
CA ASN A 37 14.71 -9.02 12.42
C ASN A 37 14.83 -10.01 11.26
N ILE A 38 15.08 -11.29 11.56
CA ILE A 38 15.02 -12.37 10.58
C ILE A 38 13.56 -12.79 10.41
N THR A 39 13.05 -12.67 9.18
CA THR A 39 11.65 -12.92 8.81
C THR A 39 11.57 -13.88 7.62
N PRO A 40 10.50 -14.69 7.50
CA PRO A 40 10.25 -15.48 6.29
C PRO A 40 10.21 -14.62 5.04
N ARG A 41 10.64 -15.21 3.92
CA ARG A 41 10.48 -14.63 2.60
C ARG A 41 9.02 -14.73 2.16
N PRO A 42 8.48 -13.67 1.53
CA PRO A 42 7.11 -13.66 1.00
C PRO A 42 6.86 -14.68 -0.11
N ASP A 43 7.86 -14.86 -1.00
CA ASP A 43 7.87 -15.95 -1.98
C ASP A 43 8.89 -16.99 -1.51
N PRO A 44 8.45 -18.18 -1.09
CA PRO A 44 9.34 -19.27 -0.69
C PRO A 44 9.95 -19.99 -1.89
N ASN A 45 9.46 -19.74 -3.11
CA ASN A 45 10.10 -20.26 -4.31
C ASN A 45 11.37 -19.46 -4.58
N CYS A 46 12.46 -20.14 -4.93
CA CYS A 46 13.75 -19.52 -5.26
C CYS A 46 13.73 -18.75 -6.61
N VAL A 47 12.70 -17.93 -6.84
CA VAL A 47 12.57 -17.02 -7.98
C VAL A 47 13.40 -15.76 -7.73
N ALA A 48 13.54 -14.93 -8.74
CA ALA A 48 14.16 -13.62 -8.61
C ALA A 48 13.50 -12.82 -7.47
N ARG A 49 14.28 -12.51 -6.43
CA ARG A 49 13.85 -11.85 -5.17
C ARG A 49 13.50 -10.37 -5.34
N VAL A 50 13.10 -9.96 -6.54
CA VAL A 50 12.89 -8.57 -6.96
C VAL A 50 11.75 -7.91 -6.20
N ASN A 51 10.76 -8.69 -5.77
CA ASN A 51 9.60 -8.19 -5.07
C ASN A 51 9.70 -8.29 -3.54
N ASN A 52 10.67 -9.01 -2.98
CA ASN A 52 10.85 -9.09 -1.54
C ASN A 52 11.29 -7.72 -1.00
N LYS A 53 10.46 -7.08 -0.21
CA LYS A 53 10.75 -5.80 0.45
C LYS A 53 10.50 -5.90 1.94
N CYS A 54 11.05 -4.96 2.70
CA CYS A 54 10.80 -4.84 4.13
C CYS A 54 9.76 -3.75 4.40
N CYS A 55 8.84 -4.04 5.30
CA CYS A 55 7.97 -3.07 5.95
C CYS A 55 8.28 -3.14 7.45
N ALA A 56 8.98 -2.11 7.96
CA ALA A 56 9.61 -2.16 9.27
C ALA A 56 10.47 -3.45 9.42
N THR A 57 10.10 -4.34 10.34
CA THR A 57 10.81 -5.58 10.65
C THR A 57 10.30 -6.80 9.87
N VAL A 58 9.30 -6.65 9.01
CA VAL A 58 8.63 -7.78 8.34
C VAL A 58 8.84 -7.75 6.83
N GLY A 59 9.11 -8.90 6.24
CA GLY A 59 9.22 -9.08 4.79
C GLY A 59 7.85 -9.16 4.13
N PHE A 60 7.66 -8.53 2.97
CA PHE A 60 6.41 -8.60 2.21
C PHE A 60 6.64 -8.65 0.70
N ASP A 61 5.70 -9.29 -0.03
CA ASP A 61 5.74 -9.33 -1.48
C ASP A 61 5.22 -8.00 -2.03
N ASN A 62 6.13 -7.20 -2.57
CA ASN A 62 5.78 -5.90 -3.11
C ASN A 62 4.92 -6.00 -4.38
N SER A 63 4.78 -7.18 -4.99
CA SER A 63 3.97 -7.39 -6.21
C SER A 63 2.49 -7.15 -5.92
N GLU A 64 2.00 -7.74 -4.83
CA GLU A 64 0.60 -7.67 -4.39
C GLU A 64 0.39 -6.63 -3.28
N TYR A 65 1.42 -6.35 -2.49
CA TYR A 65 1.32 -5.51 -1.30
C TYR A 65 2.19 -4.25 -1.39
N MET A 66 1.96 -3.33 -0.47
CA MET A 66 2.79 -2.14 -0.24
C MET A 66 2.88 -1.82 1.25
N CYS A 67 3.93 -1.11 1.64
CA CYS A 67 4.12 -0.67 3.02
C CYS A 67 3.71 0.80 3.15
N CYS A 68 2.80 1.09 4.10
CA CYS A 68 2.35 2.43 4.45
C CYS A 68 2.56 2.65 5.95
N ASP A 69 3.47 3.56 6.32
CA ASP A 69 3.82 3.89 7.71
C ASP A 69 4.01 2.65 8.62
N GLY A 70 4.73 1.66 8.11
CA GLY A 70 5.03 0.42 8.82
C GLY A 70 3.95 -0.66 8.76
N VAL A 71 2.83 -0.41 8.07
CA VAL A 71 1.73 -1.38 7.89
C VAL A 71 1.72 -1.91 6.46
N ILE A 72 1.72 -3.23 6.32
CA ILE A 72 1.58 -3.92 5.03
C ILE A 72 0.12 -3.89 4.62
N ASN A 73 -0.15 -3.38 3.42
CA ASN A 73 -1.48 -3.28 2.84
C ASN A 73 -1.50 -4.02 1.50
N ALA A 74 -2.60 -4.72 1.19
CA ALA A 74 -2.87 -5.13 -0.18
C ALA A 74 -3.00 -3.89 -1.07
N ARG A 75 -2.71 -4.01 -2.36
CA ARG A 75 -2.92 -2.97 -3.37
C ARG A 75 -4.40 -2.94 -3.77
N PRO A 76 -5.18 -1.88 -3.44
CA PRO A 76 -6.61 -1.82 -3.73
C PRO A 76 -7.01 -2.14 -5.18
N ASP A 77 -6.26 -1.65 -6.16
CA ASP A 77 -6.52 -1.92 -7.58
C ASP A 77 -5.70 -3.09 -8.16
N GLY A 78 -4.90 -3.77 -7.34
CA GLY A 78 -4.00 -4.86 -7.75
C GLY A 78 -2.76 -4.42 -8.55
N TYR A 79 -2.60 -3.13 -8.88
CA TYR A 79 -1.52 -2.62 -9.71
C TYR A 79 -0.48 -1.81 -8.92
N ARG A 80 0.79 -1.87 -9.33
CA ARG A 80 1.86 -1.14 -8.61
C ARG A 80 1.79 0.39 -8.77
N ALA A 81 1.36 0.85 -9.95
CA ALA A 81 1.56 2.24 -10.37
C ALA A 81 0.68 3.26 -9.64
N ASN A 82 -0.56 2.87 -9.31
CA ASN A 82 -1.58 3.83 -8.91
C ASN A 82 -1.86 3.85 -7.41
N ASN A 83 -1.32 2.92 -6.62
CA ASN A 83 -1.57 2.92 -5.18
C ASN A 83 -0.65 3.89 -4.43
N LYS A 84 -1.22 4.59 -3.46
CA LYS A 84 -0.53 5.56 -2.58
C LYS A 84 -0.89 5.28 -1.12
N CYS A 85 -0.14 5.90 -0.20
CA CYS A 85 -0.42 5.82 1.22
C CYS A 85 -1.17 7.06 1.71
N CYS A 86 -2.13 6.85 2.60
CA CYS A 86 -2.78 7.87 3.41
C CYS A 86 -2.62 7.46 4.88
N GLY A 87 -1.54 7.93 5.51
CA GLY A 87 -1.07 7.36 6.76
C GLY A 87 -0.71 5.88 6.59
N GLN A 88 -1.23 5.04 7.48
CA GLN A 88 -1.01 3.59 7.47
C GLN A 88 -1.82 2.82 6.42
N LYS A 89 -2.71 3.47 5.67
CA LYS A 89 -3.61 2.79 4.70
C LYS A 89 -3.16 3.01 3.26
N ALA A 90 -3.23 1.96 2.46
CA ALA A 90 -3.13 2.08 1.00
C ALA A 90 -4.47 2.49 0.38
N PHE A 91 -4.41 3.27 -0.70
CA PHE A 91 -5.58 3.64 -1.51
C PHE A 91 -5.20 3.71 -3.00
N ASP A 92 -6.16 3.47 -3.91
CA ASP A 92 -5.97 3.69 -5.34
C ASP A 92 -6.09 5.20 -5.65
N ASN A 93 -5.05 5.77 -6.26
CA ASN A 93 -5.01 7.20 -6.52
C ASN A 93 -5.75 7.60 -7.80
N LEU A 94 -6.36 6.64 -8.51
CA LEU A 94 -7.20 6.91 -9.67
C LEU A 94 -8.59 7.39 -9.25
N GLY A 95 -9.23 6.68 -8.32
CA GLY A 95 -10.56 7.03 -7.82
C GLY A 95 -10.52 7.86 -6.54
N ASN A 96 -9.40 7.87 -5.82
CA ASN A 96 -9.32 8.47 -4.49
C ASN A 96 -8.14 9.45 -4.33
N MET A 97 -8.19 10.26 -3.27
CA MET A 97 -7.10 11.13 -2.82
C MET A 97 -7.07 11.22 -1.29
N CYS A 98 -5.91 11.57 -0.73
CA CYS A 98 -5.72 11.68 0.71
C CYS A 98 -5.75 13.14 1.17
N CYS A 99 -6.63 13.47 2.11
CA CYS A 99 -6.70 14.77 2.78
C CYS A 99 -6.49 14.59 4.27
N ARG A 100 -5.31 15.02 4.76
CA ARG A 100 -4.92 14.95 6.19
C ARG A 100 -5.20 13.59 6.85
N GLY A 101 -4.79 12.51 6.17
CA GLY A 101 -4.95 11.14 6.67
C GLY A 101 -6.33 10.52 6.43
N VAL A 102 -7.25 11.22 5.77
CA VAL A 102 -8.55 10.68 5.36
C VAL A 102 -8.56 10.44 3.86
N ILE A 103 -8.87 9.22 3.45
CA ILE A 103 -9.07 8.84 2.05
C ILE A 103 -10.45 9.33 1.64
N ASN A 104 -10.51 10.12 0.57
CA ASN A 104 -11.73 10.64 -0.02
C ASN A 104 -11.83 10.15 -1.46
N ALA A 105 -13.05 9.96 -1.96
CA ALA A 105 -13.28 9.88 -3.39
C ALA A 105 -12.79 11.16 -4.07
N ARG A 106 -12.17 11.04 -5.23
CA ARG A 106 -11.82 12.21 -6.04
C ARG A 106 -13.11 12.93 -6.46
N PRO A 107 -13.15 14.26 -6.37
CA PRO A 107 -14.25 15.04 -6.93
C PRO A 107 -14.44 14.76 -8.43
N GLY A 108 -15.63 15.07 -8.94
CA GLY A 108 -15.86 15.07 -10.39
C GLY A 108 -15.05 16.15 -11.12
N GLY A 109 -15.07 16.09 -12.45
CA GLY A 109 -14.45 17.12 -13.29
C GLY A 109 -12.92 17.03 -13.41
N ASP A 110 -12.27 18.17 -13.66
CA ASP A 110 -10.83 18.26 -13.91
C ASP A 110 -10.01 17.98 -12.63
N PRO A 111 -9.17 16.93 -12.60
CA PRO A 111 -8.30 16.64 -11.47
C PRO A 111 -7.32 17.75 -11.09
N ALA A 112 -7.00 18.67 -12.01
CA ALA A 112 -6.17 19.84 -11.72
C ALA A 112 -6.83 20.81 -10.74
N LEU A 113 -8.16 20.75 -10.58
CA LEU A 113 -8.94 21.57 -9.66
C LEU A 113 -9.20 20.89 -8.31
N HIS A 114 -8.80 19.63 -8.13
CA HIS A 114 -9.04 18.89 -6.89
C HIS A 114 -8.09 19.36 -5.79
N GLN A 115 -8.64 19.69 -4.62
CA GLN A 115 -7.91 20.14 -3.45
C GLN A 115 -8.49 19.59 -2.15
N CYS A 116 -7.77 19.78 -1.05
CA CYS A 116 -8.23 19.43 0.28
C CYS A 116 -8.66 20.68 1.05
N CYS A 117 -9.81 20.61 1.70
CA CYS A 117 -10.23 21.53 2.76
C CYS A 117 -10.28 20.77 4.08
N GLY A 118 -9.24 20.94 4.91
CA GLY A 118 -9.07 20.08 6.08
C GLY A 118 -8.93 18.60 5.68
N LYS A 119 -9.87 17.76 6.12
CA LYS A 119 -9.93 16.31 5.82
C LYS A 119 -10.79 15.96 4.60
N VAL A 120 -11.43 16.94 3.96
CA VAL A 120 -12.38 16.73 2.86
C VAL A 120 -11.73 17.07 1.52
N ALA A 121 -11.91 16.21 0.52
CA ALA A 121 -11.54 16.50 -0.86
C ALA A 121 -12.66 17.27 -1.57
N PHE A 122 -12.32 18.29 -2.36
CA PHE A 122 -13.27 19.08 -3.12
C PHE A 122 -12.68 19.58 -4.44
N SER A 123 -13.53 19.93 -5.40
CA SER A 123 -13.13 20.60 -6.63
C SER A 123 -13.28 22.11 -6.49
N GLN A 124 -12.26 22.87 -6.89
CA GLN A 124 -12.36 24.32 -6.99
C GLN A 124 -13.31 24.79 -8.10
N ALA A 125 -13.84 23.91 -8.95
CA ALA A 125 -14.93 24.26 -9.85
C ALA A 125 -16.23 24.55 -9.08
N ASP A 126 -16.47 23.83 -7.97
CA ASP A 126 -17.78 23.75 -7.31
C ASP A 126 -17.78 24.38 -5.91
N CYS A 127 -16.62 24.41 -5.24
CA CYS A 127 -16.52 24.89 -3.86
C CYS A 127 -15.33 25.82 -3.61
N ARG A 128 -15.37 26.48 -2.45
CA ARG A 128 -14.32 27.33 -1.90
C ARG A 128 -13.99 26.87 -0.48
N CYS A 129 -12.70 26.92 -0.11
CA CYS A 129 -12.24 26.58 1.23
C CYS A 129 -11.66 27.82 1.92
N ARG A 130 -12.12 28.11 3.15
CA ARG A 130 -11.54 29.16 4.00
C ARG A 130 -11.44 28.67 5.44
N SER A 131 -10.21 28.63 5.96
CA SER A 131 -9.94 28.17 7.34
C SER A 131 -10.60 26.82 7.66
N GLU A 132 -10.48 25.86 6.74
CA GLU A 132 -11.07 24.51 6.84
C GLU A 132 -12.60 24.45 6.77
N VAL A 133 -13.27 25.58 6.58
CA VAL A 133 -14.69 25.64 6.26
C VAL A 133 -14.85 25.56 4.75
N LEU A 134 -15.57 24.54 4.29
CA LEU A 134 -15.92 24.34 2.89
C LEU A 134 -17.29 24.98 2.62
N THR A 135 -17.34 25.87 1.63
CA THR A 135 -18.59 26.46 1.13
C THR A 135 -18.73 26.07 -0.34
N CYS A 136 -19.78 25.36 -0.67
CA CYS A 136 -20.08 24.90 -2.02
C CYS A 136 -21.31 25.63 -2.54
N ASP A 137 -21.24 26.11 -3.78
CA ASP A 137 -22.44 26.58 -4.45
C ASP A 137 -23.20 25.32 -4.88
N ALA A 138 -24.42 25.14 -4.40
CA ALA A 138 -25.24 23.99 -4.76
C ALA A 138 -25.50 24.03 -6.26
N VAL A 139 -24.72 23.28 -7.05
CA VAL A 139 -25.07 23.01 -8.44
C VAL A 139 -26.36 22.19 -8.40
N VAL A 140 -27.44 22.77 -8.92
CA VAL A 140 -28.73 22.12 -9.09
C VAL A 140 -28.53 20.93 -10.03
N GLY A 141 -28.33 19.74 -9.46
CA GLY A 141 -28.23 18.49 -10.22
C GLY A 141 -27.28 17.47 -9.61
N GLY A 142 -27.74 16.74 -8.60
CA GLY A 142 -27.21 15.40 -8.26
C GLY A 142 -26.25 15.35 -7.08
N GLU A 143 -26.82 15.09 -5.89
CA GLU A 143 -26.22 14.43 -4.73
C GLU A 143 -24.92 15.04 -4.15
N SER A 144 -25.07 16.10 -3.36
CA SER A 144 -24.07 16.49 -2.35
C SER A 144 -24.54 16.05 -0.96
N ALA A 145 -24.00 14.92 -0.49
CA ALA A 145 -24.05 14.55 0.92
C ALA A 145 -22.68 14.87 1.55
N SER A 146 -22.64 15.90 2.39
CA SER A 146 -21.91 15.85 3.67
C SER A 146 -22.13 17.16 4.43
N SER A 147 -23.21 17.19 5.19
CA SER A 147 -23.20 17.83 6.49
C SER A 147 -22.22 17.05 7.38
N ALA A 148 -21.15 17.69 7.81
CA ALA A 148 -20.39 17.22 8.97
C ALA A 148 -20.19 18.41 9.92
N THR A 149 -21.27 18.80 10.58
CA THR A 149 -21.18 19.39 11.91
C THR A 149 -21.08 18.22 12.89
N ASP A 150 -19.93 18.07 13.54
CA ASP A 150 -19.89 17.42 14.85
C ASP A 150 -19.06 18.32 15.77
N GLU A 151 -19.81 19.11 16.55
CA GLU A 151 -19.41 19.51 17.89
C GLU A 151 -19.52 18.26 18.78
N MET A 152 -18.41 17.79 19.37
CA MET A 152 -18.18 17.69 20.83
C MET A 152 -16.80 17.13 21.13
#